data_AF-A0A251X225-F1
#
_entry.id   AF-A0A251X225-F1
#
_cell.length_a   1.000
_cell.length_b   1.000
_cell.length_c   1.000
_cell.angle_alpha   90.00
_cell.angle_beta   90.00
_cell.angle_gamma   90.00
#
_symmetry.space_group_name_H-M   'P 1'
#
loop_
_entity.id
_entity.type
_entity.pdbx_description
1 polymer ?
#
loop_
_entity_poly.entity_id
_entity_poly.type
_entity_poly.pdbx_seq_one_letter_code
_entity_poly.pdbx_strand_id
1 'polypeptide(L)'
;MLAKLTELLSDRIGSINQRPDILFPKNFAVSPKKQFVMRVRATFICFKSNNEGTGMTIRFTTFTSEAPKRLTKHITLQDGALVTEAGGYMTRGMYVVDECANISEFGDHIASLRTNQALSYGLPKGAEMGMVVTRAVYEALPVEQREGRIARINDHFEWPDGPGIFMIDIDPPKDASALTKSEAINLIRGVAPELKDVPMLWYPSSSSMIYADDGTEMSGLRGQRFYVPVTDAKQIPEFAEHLWVRCWAAGHGYIAISKSGSILKRTIFDKSVYQPSRLDFAAGASTGPHLIQRRGQPEVV
;
A
#
# COMPACT_ATOMS: atom_id res chain seq x y z
N MET A 1 -36.33 35.61 1.33
CA MET A 1 -35.37 35.42 2.44
C MET A 1 -33.95 35.11 1.93
N LEU A 2 -33.56 35.63 0.77
CA LEU A 2 -32.21 35.50 0.19
C LEU A 2 -31.65 36.85 -0.31
N ALA A 3 -32.34 37.96 0.01
CA ALA A 3 -31.94 39.33 -0.35
C ALA A 3 -31.55 40.18 0.89
N LYS A 4 -31.45 39.56 2.08
CA LYS A 4 -31.05 40.21 3.35
C LYS A 4 -29.69 39.75 3.89
N LEU A 5 -28.99 38.87 3.16
CA LEU A 5 -27.65 38.37 3.54
C LEU A 5 -26.50 39.05 2.78
N THR A 6 -26.80 39.77 1.70
CA THR A 6 -25.78 40.46 0.88
C THR A 6 -25.43 41.85 1.43
N GLU A 7 -26.30 42.45 2.25
CA GLU A 7 -26.12 43.78 2.84
C GLU A 7 -25.37 43.75 4.19
N LEU A 8 -25.17 42.57 4.78
CA LEU A 8 -24.43 42.38 6.05
C LEU A 8 -22.96 42.00 5.86
N LEU A 9 -22.51 41.81 4.62
CA LEU A 9 -21.13 41.45 4.27
C LEU A 9 -20.38 42.54 3.49
N SER A 10 -21.04 43.60 3.01
CA SER A 10 -20.38 44.75 2.38
C SER A 10 -19.86 45.78 3.40
N ASP A 11 -20.41 45.81 4.62
CA ASP A 11 -20.07 46.81 5.65
C ASP A 11 -18.90 46.42 6.58
N ARG A 12 -18.18 45.33 6.28
CA ARG A 12 -17.01 44.88 7.08
C ARG A 12 -15.70 44.72 6.30
N ILE A 13 -15.59 45.29 5.10
CA ILE A 13 -14.33 45.32 4.32
C ILE A 13 -13.94 46.76 3.94
N GLY A 14 -14.45 47.75 4.67
CA GLY A 14 -14.01 49.15 4.59
C GLY A 14 -13.35 49.58 5.90
N SER A 15 -12.08 49.98 5.83
CA SER A 15 -11.27 50.60 6.91
C SER A 15 -10.60 49.66 7.94
N ILE A 16 -9.55 48.96 7.50
CA ILE A 16 -8.40 48.68 8.39
C ILE A 16 -7.13 49.09 7.62
N ASN A 17 -7.01 50.39 7.41
CA ASN A 17 -5.74 51.08 7.23
C ASN A 17 -5.86 52.33 8.09
N GLN A 18 -4.85 52.57 8.95
CA GLN A 18 -4.76 53.61 9.99
C GLN A 18 -5.23 53.19 11.40
N ARG A 19 -4.41 52.35 12.06
CA ARG A 19 -4.00 52.58 13.46
C ARG A 19 -2.52 52.23 13.60
N PRO A 20 -1.62 53.19 13.90
CA PRO A 20 -0.31 52.87 14.44
C PRO A 20 -0.50 52.40 15.89
N ASP A 21 0.46 51.66 16.42
CA ASP A 21 0.53 51.21 17.81
C ASP A 21 -0.24 49.92 18.15
N ILE A 22 0.19 48.81 17.55
CA ILE A 22 0.28 47.54 18.28
C ILE A 22 1.72 47.07 18.17
N LEU A 23 2.43 47.21 19.30
CA LEU A 23 3.79 46.75 19.51
C LEU A 23 3.93 45.27 19.15
N PHE A 24 4.62 45.00 18.04
CA PHE A 24 5.27 43.70 17.85
C PHE A 24 6.30 43.53 18.98
N PRO A 25 6.28 42.44 19.76
CA PRO A 25 7.43 42.08 20.56
C PRO A 25 8.55 41.71 19.60
N LYS A 26 9.39 42.70 19.26
CA LYS A 26 10.77 42.48 18.83
C LYS A 26 11.48 41.81 20.02
N ASN A 27 12.19 40.72 19.73
CA ASN A 27 12.98 39.89 20.63
C ASN A 27 12.23 38.72 21.28
N PHE A 28 11.84 37.73 20.47
CA PHE A 28 12.15 36.36 20.86
C PHE A 28 13.48 35.99 20.22
N ALA A 29 14.55 36.08 21.00
CA ALA A 29 15.80 35.42 20.70
C ALA A 29 15.48 33.93 20.49
N VAL A 30 15.61 33.45 19.26
CA VAL A 30 15.55 32.03 18.94
C VAL A 30 16.71 31.37 19.68
N SER A 31 16.41 30.69 20.79
CA SER A 31 17.43 29.92 21.50
C SER A 31 17.99 28.88 20.52
N PRO A 32 19.31 28.72 20.40
CA PRO A 32 19.88 27.78 19.45
C PRO A 32 19.55 26.36 19.87
N LYS A 33 18.95 25.61 18.94
CA LYS A 33 18.98 24.14 18.87
C LYS A 33 18.43 23.40 20.09
N LYS A 34 17.11 23.24 20.14
CA LYS A 34 16.57 21.89 20.37
C LYS A 34 16.21 21.30 19.01
N GLN A 35 17.25 20.82 18.34
CA GLN A 35 17.09 19.79 17.32
C GLN A 35 16.34 18.67 18.04
N PHE A 36 15.05 18.50 17.72
CA PHE A 36 14.31 17.32 18.14
C PHE A 36 14.92 16.18 17.33
N VAL A 37 16.07 15.68 17.78
CA VAL A 37 16.64 14.44 17.30
C VAL A 37 15.69 13.39 17.84
N MET A 38 14.66 13.09 17.06
CA MET A 38 14.01 11.80 17.16
C MET A 38 15.15 10.82 16.88
N ARG A 39 15.73 10.27 17.96
CA ARG A 39 16.61 9.10 17.84
C ARG A 39 15.70 8.00 17.34
N VAL A 40 15.47 7.97 16.03
CA VAL A 40 15.18 6.73 15.32
C VAL A 40 16.40 5.89 15.69
N ARG A 41 16.24 4.98 16.66
CA ARG A 41 17.20 3.88 16.79
C ARG A 41 17.38 3.38 15.38
N ALA A 42 18.62 3.20 14.92
CA ALA A 42 18.86 2.55 13.65
C ALA A 42 18.06 1.24 13.66
N THR A 43 16.88 1.27 13.05
CA THR A 43 16.06 0.10 12.81
C THR A 43 16.86 -0.59 11.72
N PHE A 44 17.79 -1.44 12.13
CA PHE A 44 18.46 -2.35 11.22
C PHE A 44 17.40 -3.34 10.78
N ILE A 45 16.55 -2.93 9.85
CA ILE A 45 16.13 -3.87 8.84
C ILE A 45 17.43 -4.17 8.09
N CYS A 46 18.00 -5.34 8.36
CA CYS A 46 19.03 -5.84 7.49
C CYS A 46 18.31 -6.14 6.17
N PHE A 47 18.73 -5.43 5.13
CA PHE A 47 18.33 -5.75 3.77
C PHE A 47 19.41 -6.67 3.22
N LYS A 48 19.03 -7.78 2.59
CA LYS A 48 20.03 -8.69 2.00
C LYS A 48 20.72 -7.96 0.84
N SER A 49 22.02 -7.68 0.94
CA SER A 49 22.86 -7.53 -0.25
C SER A 49 23.08 -8.92 -0.84
N ASN A 50 23.09 -9.03 -2.17
CA ASN A 50 23.30 -10.31 -2.86
C ASN A 50 24.55 -11.02 -2.33
N ASN A 51 24.40 -12.32 -2.08
CA ASN A 51 25.39 -13.28 -1.56
C ASN A 51 25.84 -13.08 -0.11
N GLU A 52 25.24 -13.84 0.81
CA GLU A 52 25.95 -14.79 1.68
C GLU A 52 24.95 -15.64 2.49
N GLY A 53 24.96 -16.96 2.23
CA GLY A 53 25.08 -18.03 3.22
C GLY A 53 24.11 -18.19 4.41
N THR A 54 23.11 -17.35 4.64
CA THR A 54 22.08 -17.66 5.65
C THR A 54 20.95 -18.40 4.95
N GLY A 55 20.76 -19.69 5.19
CA GLY A 55 19.69 -20.53 4.61
C GLY A 55 18.25 -20.12 4.97
N MET A 56 17.98 -18.84 5.18
CA MET A 56 16.67 -18.27 5.46
C MET A 56 16.05 -17.72 4.17
N THR A 57 14.87 -18.25 3.84
CA THR A 57 14.01 -17.90 2.70
C THR A 57 13.06 -16.76 3.08
N ILE A 58 12.63 -16.00 2.07
CA ILE A 58 11.53 -15.04 2.18
C ILE A 58 10.24 -15.85 2.28
N ARG A 59 9.47 -15.65 3.36
CA ARG A 59 8.19 -16.36 3.59
C ARG A 59 7.02 -15.40 3.47
N PHE A 60 5.94 -15.85 2.85
CA PHE A 60 4.70 -15.09 2.69
C PHE A 60 3.53 -16.05 2.45
N THR A 61 2.30 -15.56 2.51
CA THR A 61 1.10 -16.39 2.34
C THR A 61 0.45 -16.12 0.99
N THR A 62 0.26 -17.13 0.15
CA THR A 62 -0.60 -17.06 -1.03
C THR A 62 -2.00 -17.55 -0.68
N PHE A 63 -2.99 -16.76 -1.08
CA PHE A 63 -4.41 -17.10 -0.99
C PHE A 63 -4.93 -17.48 -2.36
N THR A 64 -5.74 -18.53 -2.42
CA THR A 64 -6.52 -18.90 -3.60
C THR A 64 -8.00 -18.86 -3.27
N SER A 65 -8.72 -17.92 -3.88
CA SER A 65 -10.14 -17.69 -3.60
C SER A 65 -11.03 -18.66 -4.37
N GLU A 66 -11.99 -19.22 -3.64
CA GLU A 66 -13.13 -19.96 -4.20
C GLU A 66 -14.40 -19.10 -4.20
N ALA A 67 -14.57 -18.28 -3.16
CA ALA A 67 -15.65 -17.32 -3.02
C ALA A 67 -15.07 -15.98 -2.55
N PRO A 68 -15.05 -14.96 -3.42
CA PRO A 68 -15.48 -14.95 -4.83
C PRO A 68 -14.55 -15.75 -5.76
N LYS A 69 -14.96 -16.00 -7.01
CA LYS A 69 -14.10 -16.64 -8.05
C LYS A 69 -12.98 -15.73 -8.59
N ARG A 70 -12.97 -14.45 -8.22
CA ARG A 70 -12.00 -13.43 -8.67
C ARG A 70 -11.68 -12.49 -7.52
N LEU A 71 -10.40 -12.20 -7.32
CA LEU A 71 -9.92 -11.23 -6.33
C LEU A 71 -9.33 -9.97 -6.97
N THR A 72 -8.69 -10.10 -8.14
CA THR A 72 -8.19 -8.93 -8.86
C THR A 72 -9.33 -8.03 -9.35
N LYS A 73 -9.03 -6.78 -9.74
CA LYS A 73 -10.00 -5.87 -10.37
C LYS A 73 -10.45 -6.41 -11.73
N HIS A 74 -11.69 -6.13 -12.11
CA HIS A 74 -12.22 -6.41 -13.44
C HIS A 74 -12.48 -5.11 -14.16
N ILE A 75 -11.85 -4.95 -15.32
CA ILE A 75 -11.85 -3.69 -16.06
C ILE A 75 -12.55 -3.93 -17.38
N THR A 76 -13.61 -3.16 -17.63
CA THR A 76 -14.43 -3.24 -18.83
C THR A 76 -14.49 -1.87 -19.50
N LEU A 77 -14.86 -1.85 -20.78
CA LEU A 77 -15.15 -0.63 -21.51
C LEU A 77 -16.67 -0.44 -21.56
N GLN A 78 -17.15 0.72 -21.11
CA GLN A 78 -18.56 1.12 -21.21
C GLN A 78 -18.60 2.54 -21.76
N ASP A 79 -19.31 2.75 -22.87
CA ASP A 79 -19.44 4.05 -23.54
C ASP A 79 -18.08 4.75 -23.80
N GLY A 80 -17.06 3.97 -24.15
CA GLY A 80 -15.70 4.47 -24.41
C GLY A 80 -14.87 4.79 -23.16
N ALA A 81 -15.40 4.58 -21.96
CA ALA A 81 -14.72 4.81 -20.70
C ALA A 81 -14.41 3.51 -19.95
N LEU A 82 -13.27 3.48 -19.24
CA LEU A 82 -12.93 2.35 -18.38
C LEU A 82 -13.81 2.32 -17.13
N VAL A 83 -14.50 1.20 -16.93
CA VAL A 83 -15.26 0.91 -15.72
C VAL A 83 -14.56 -0.22 -14.97
N THR A 84 -14.19 0.06 -13.72
CA THR A 84 -13.47 -0.87 -12.85
C THR A 84 -14.40 -1.41 -11.78
N GLU A 85 -14.68 -2.71 -11.83
CA GLU A 85 -15.25 -3.44 -10.71
C GLU A 85 -14.12 -3.83 -9.76
N ALA A 86 -14.29 -3.53 -8.48
CA ALA A 86 -13.33 -3.92 -7.45
C ALA A 86 -13.16 -5.45 -7.40
N GLY A 87 -12.10 -5.89 -6.72
CA GLY A 87 -12.03 -7.25 -6.24
C GLY A 87 -13.17 -7.57 -5.28
N GLY A 88 -13.46 -8.85 -5.08
CA GLY A 88 -14.39 -9.25 -4.04
C GLY A 88 -13.70 -9.57 -2.71
N TYR A 89 -14.50 -9.59 -1.65
CA TYR A 89 -14.04 -9.99 -0.31
C TYR A 89 -13.97 -11.51 -0.24
N MET A 90 -12.75 -12.06 -0.10
CA MET A 90 -12.56 -13.51 0.10
C MET A 90 -13.25 -13.97 1.37
N THR A 91 -14.34 -14.72 1.22
CA THR A 91 -15.11 -15.35 2.29
C THR A 91 -14.79 -16.83 2.41
N ARG A 92 -14.30 -17.46 1.33
CA ARG A 92 -13.85 -18.85 1.31
C ARG A 92 -12.73 -19.08 0.29
N GLY A 93 -11.79 -19.93 0.68
CA GLY A 93 -10.81 -20.54 -0.23
C GLY A 93 -9.66 -21.13 0.56
N MET A 94 -8.47 -21.16 -0.03
CA MET A 94 -7.28 -21.76 0.57
C MET A 94 -6.20 -20.72 0.85
N TYR A 95 -5.33 -21.04 1.80
CA TYR A 95 -4.06 -20.35 2.00
C TYR A 95 -2.91 -21.38 2.01
N VAL A 96 -1.74 -20.95 1.57
CA VAL A 96 -0.48 -21.70 1.61
C VAL A 96 0.64 -20.72 1.94
N VAL A 97 1.55 -21.09 2.84
CA VAL A 97 2.81 -20.37 3.07
C VAL A 97 3.80 -20.80 1.99
N ASP A 98 4.22 -19.85 1.18
CA ASP A 98 5.22 -20.02 0.14
C ASP A 98 6.57 -19.47 0.60
N GLU A 99 7.63 -19.96 -0.04
CA GLU A 99 9.00 -19.56 0.24
C GLU A 99 9.76 -19.25 -1.06
N CYS A 100 10.55 -18.19 -1.03
CA CYS A 100 11.46 -17.82 -2.12
C CYS A 100 12.87 -17.58 -1.56
N ALA A 101 13.91 -18.02 -2.26
CA ALA A 101 15.28 -17.81 -1.80
C ALA A 101 15.72 -16.34 -1.93
N ASN A 102 15.14 -15.62 -2.88
CA ASN A 102 15.51 -14.25 -3.21
C ASN A 102 14.33 -13.46 -3.83
N ILE A 103 14.55 -12.16 -4.03
CA ILE A 103 13.54 -11.24 -4.54
C ILE A 103 13.14 -11.49 -6.00
N SER A 104 14.02 -12.09 -6.80
CA SER A 104 13.73 -12.44 -8.20
C SER A 104 12.74 -13.61 -8.28
N GLU A 105 12.96 -14.67 -7.50
CA GLU A 105 12.00 -15.79 -7.38
C GLU A 105 10.64 -15.32 -6.86
N PHE A 106 10.62 -14.36 -5.93
CA PHE A 106 9.39 -13.71 -5.50
C PHE A 106 8.70 -12.93 -6.64
N GLY A 107 9.49 -12.31 -7.52
CA GLY A 107 8.99 -11.69 -8.75
C GLY A 107 8.35 -12.69 -9.71
N ASP A 108 8.99 -13.83 -9.94
CA ASP A 108 8.43 -14.91 -10.75
C ASP A 108 7.11 -15.43 -10.15
N HIS A 109 7.05 -15.57 -8.81
CA HIS A 109 5.83 -15.94 -8.10
C HIS A 109 4.70 -14.92 -8.33
N ILE A 110 4.97 -13.61 -8.17
CA ILE A 110 3.99 -12.56 -8.43
C ILE A 110 3.50 -12.59 -9.89
N ALA A 111 4.40 -12.80 -10.84
CA ALA A 111 4.06 -12.86 -12.26
C ALA A 111 3.13 -14.04 -12.57
N SER A 112 3.23 -15.14 -11.81
CA SER A 112 2.42 -16.34 -11.97
C SER A 112 1.02 -16.26 -11.34
N LEU A 113 0.72 -15.21 -10.57
CA LEU A 113 -0.54 -15.11 -9.83
C LEU A 113 -1.77 -15.07 -10.75
N ARG A 114 -2.72 -15.96 -10.46
CA ARG A 114 -4.02 -15.98 -11.14
C ARG A 114 -4.96 -14.90 -10.60
N THR A 115 -5.99 -14.59 -11.37
CA THR A 115 -6.99 -13.55 -11.03
C THR A 115 -7.78 -13.83 -9.74
N ASN A 116 -7.78 -15.08 -9.27
CA ASN A 116 -8.39 -15.49 -8.00
C ASN A 116 -7.38 -15.62 -6.85
N GLN A 117 -6.13 -15.21 -7.04
CA GLN A 117 -5.09 -15.26 -6.03
C GLN A 117 -4.69 -13.87 -5.53
N ALA A 118 -4.22 -13.83 -4.29
CA ALA A 118 -3.70 -12.65 -3.61
C ALA A 118 -2.61 -13.08 -2.62
N LEU A 119 -1.77 -12.15 -2.19
CA LEU A 119 -0.71 -12.41 -1.21
C LEU A 119 -1.06 -11.79 0.15
N SER A 120 -0.45 -12.28 1.22
CA SER A 120 -0.24 -11.52 2.46
C SER A 120 1.21 -11.70 2.89
N TYR A 121 1.75 -10.69 3.57
CA TYR A 121 3.12 -10.70 4.10
C TYR A 121 3.20 -11.09 5.57
N GLY A 122 2.04 -11.35 6.20
CA GLY A 122 1.98 -12.14 7.42
C GLY A 122 1.79 -13.63 7.13
N LEU A 123 2.10 -14.45 8.12
CA LEU A 123 1.95 -15.90 8.12
C LEU A 123 0.76 -16.31 9.00
N PRO A 124 0.03 -17.38 8.64
CA PRO A 124 -0.98 -17.97 9.53
C PRO A 124 -0.31 -18.48 10.81
N LYS A 125 -0.98 -18.30 11.96
CA LYS A 125 -0.60 -18.94 13.21
C LYS A 125 -1.04 -20.41 13.17
N GLY A 126 -0.07 -21.33 13.16
CA GLY A 126 -0.34 -22.77 13.14
C GLY A 126 0.00 -23.39 11.79
N ALA A 127 -0.98 -24.06 11.16
CA ALA A 127 -0.76 -24.79 9.92
C ALA A 127 -0.30 -23.85 8.79
N GLU A 128 0.66 -24.31 7.99
CA GLU A 128 1.21 -23.56 6.85
C GLU A 128 0.33 -23.64 5.60
N MET A 129 -0.67 -24.50 5.62
CA MET A 129 -1.69 -24.58 4.59
C MET A 129 -3.06 -24.92 5.19
N GLY A 130 -4.12 -24.44 4.55
CA GLY A 130 -5.47 -24.74 5.01
C GLY A 130 -6.54 -23.91 4.32
N MET A 131 -7.69 -23.82 4.98
CA MET A 131 -8.88 -23.15 4.49
C MET A 131 -9.09 -21.81 5.18
N VAL A 132 -9.45 -20.81 4.38
CA VAL A 132 -10.02 -19.55 4.86
C VAL A 132 -11.54 -19.71 4.94
N VAL A 133 -12.10 -19.30 6.07
CA VAL A 133 -13.54 -19.17 6.31
C VAL A 133 -13.85 -17.77 6.84
N THR A 134 -15.13 -17.41 6.90
CA THR A 134 -15.54 -16.17 7.58
C THR A 134 -15.34 -16.31 9.10
N ARG A 135 -15.20 -15.17 9.79
CA ARG A 135 -15.11 -15.14 11.26
C ARG A 135 -16.28 -15.86 11.93
N ALA A 136 -17.50 -15.57 11.49
CA ALA A 136 -18.71 -16.19 12.02
C ALA A 136 -18.71 -17.71 11.85
N VAL A 137 -18.25 -18.21 10.69
CA VAL A 137 -18.11 -19.65 10.45
C VAL A 137 -17.04 -20.23 11.38
N TYR A 138 -15.87 -19.59 11.50
CA TYR A 138 -14.80 -20.07 12.37
C TYR A 138 -15.21 -20.16 13.84
N GLU A 139 -15.87 -19.13 14.36
CA GLU A 139 -16.33 -19.07 15.75
C GLU A 139 -17.38 -20.15 16.06
N ALA A 140 -18.20 -20.52 15.07
CA ALA A 140 -19.20 -21.58 15.18
C ALA A 140 -18.62 -23.00 15.09
N LEU A 141 -17.36 -23.18 14.67
CA LEU A 141 -16.74 -24.50 14.58
C LEU A 141 -16.39 -25.07 15.96
N PRO A 142 -16.63 -26.36 16.20
CA PRO A 142 -16.04 -27.10 17.32
C PRO A 142 -14.50 -26.98 17.30
N VAL A 143 -13.86 -26.99 18.46
CA VAL A 143 -12.42 -26.72 18.60
C VAL A 143 -11.59 -27.71 17.78
N GLU A 144 -11.96 -28.98 17.81
CA GLU A 144 -11.34 -30.07 17.06
C GLU A 144 -11.47 -29.92 15.53
N GLN A 145 -12.39 -29.07 15.05
CA GLN A 145 -12.56 -28.77 13.63
C GLN A 145 -11.86 -27.47 13.21
N ARG A 146 -11.23 -26.73 14.14
CA ARG A 146 -10.56 -25.46 13.82
C ARG A 146 -9.17 -25.65 13.22
N GLU A 147 -8.55 -26.81 13.40
CA GLU A 147 -7.26 -27.11 12.80
C GLU A 147 -7.32 -26.97 11.26
N GLY A 148 -6.31 -26.32 10.68
CA GLY A 148 -6.26 -26.02 9.25
C GLY A 148 -7.33 -25.04 8.76
N ARG A 149 -8.08 -24.36 9.64
CA ARG A 149 -9.07 -23.35 9.27
C ARG A 149 -8.75 -22.02 9.94
N ILE A 150 -8.80 -20.93 9.19
CA ILE A 150 -8.57 -19.59 9.73
C ILE A 150 -9.61 -18.59 9.23
N ALA A 151 -9.90 -17.59 10.06
CA ALA A 151 -10.53 -16.37 9.59
C ALA A 151 -9.45 -15.38 9.16
N ARG A 152 -9.71 -14.60 8.11
CA ARG A 152 -8.78 -13.56 7.64
C ARG A 152 -8.82 -12.31 8.52
N ILE A 153 -8.37 -12.46 9.75
CA ILE A 153 -8.26 -11.44 10.80
C ILE A 153 -6.89 -11.53 11.47
N ASN A 154 -6.36 -10.42 11.98
CA ASN A 154 -5.01 -10.36 12.54
C ASN A 154 -4.78 -11.35 13.71
N ASP A 155 -5.81 -11.77 14.42
CA ASP A 155 -5.66 -12.73 15.53
C ASP A 155 -5.08 -14.07 15.04
N HIS A 156 -5.33 -14.44 13.78
CA HIS A 156 -4.87 -15.67 13.14
C HIS A 156 -3.57 -15.52 12.36
N PHE A 157 -3.00 -14.31 12.31
CA PHE A 157 -1.80 -14.05 11.53
C PHE A 157 -0.73 -13.33 12.37
N GLU A 158 0.51 -13.50 11.98
CA GLU A 158 1.64 -12.80 12.57
C GLU A 158 2.66 -12.42 11.50
N TRP A 159 3.52 -11.45 11.81
CA TRP A 159 4.65 -11.17 10.94
C TRP A 159 5.68 -12.29 11.05
N PRO A 160 6.33 -12.70 9.94
CA PRO A 160 7.40 -13.68 9.98
C PRO A 160 8.46 -13.34 11.03
N ASP A 161 8.88 -14.35 11.81
CA ASP A 161 10.06 -14.26 12.66
C ASP A 161 11.31 -14.51 11.83
N GLY A 162 11.79 -13.46 11.15
CA GLY A 162 12.85 -13.57 10.16
C GLY A 162 12.46 -12.95 8.81
N PRO A 163 13.02 -13.45 7.68
CA PRO A 163 12.85 -12.76 6.41
C PRO A 163 11.41 -12.70 5.90
N GLY A 164 11.09 -11.58 5.24
CA GLY A 164 9.77 -11.35 4.65
C GLY A 164 9.79 -10.22 3.63
N ILE A 165 8.61 -9.71 3.29
CA ILE A 165 8.43 -8.65 2.31
C ILE A 165 7.81 -7.42 2.96
N PHE A 166 8.53 -6.30 2.88
CA PHE A 166 7.96 -4.98 3.10
C PHE A 166 7.40 -4.45 1.77
N MET A 167 6.07 -4.46 1.64
CA MET A 167 5.39 -3.96 0.44
C MET A 167 5.03 -2.48 0.59
N ILE A 168 5.26 -1.72 -0.47
CA ILE A 168 4.93 -0.31 -0.61
C ILE A 168 3.95 -0.19 -1.77
N ASP A 169 2.71 0.20 -1.48
CA ASP A 169 1.69 0.49 -2.49
C ASP A 169 1.62 1.99 -2.73
N ILE A 170 2.08 2.43 -3.90
CA ILE A 170 2.00 3.81 -4.39
C ILE A 170 0.71 3.95 -5.17
N ASP A 171 -0.26 4.68 -4.61
CA ASP A 171 -1.51 5.04 -5.28
C ASP A 171 -1.69 6.56 -5.26
N PRO A 172 -1.26 7.27 -6.32
CA PRO A 172 -1.41 8.71 -6.38
C PRO A 172 -2.90 9.11 -6.39
N PRO A 173 -3.26 10.28 -5.82
CA PRO A 173 -4.62 10.80 -5.89
C PRO A 173 -5.18 10.77 -7.32
N LYS A 174 -6.51 10.62 -7.47
CA LYS A 174 -7.15 10.49 -8.79
C LYS A 174 -6.79 11.63 -9.74
N ASP A 175 -6.70 12.84 -9.20
CA ASP A 175 -6.46 14.07 -9.97
C ASP A 175 -4.97 14.45 -10.02
N ALA A 176 -4.09 13.67 -9.40
CA ALA A 176 -2.65 13.88 -9.44
C ALA A 176 -2.02 13.12 -10.62
N SER A 177 -0.99 13.72 -11.20
CA SER A 177 -0.12 13.02 -12.16
C SER A 177 0.49 11.78 -11.51
N ALA A 178 0.48 10.67 -12.25
CA ALA A 178 1.17 9.48 -11.82
C ALA A 178 2.68 9.71 -11.82
N LEU A 179 3.37 9.12 -10.85
CA LEU A 179 4.82 9.09 -10.85
C LEU A 179 5.31 8.11 -11.92
N THR A 180 6.37 8.48 -12.62
CA THR A 180 7.19 7.52 -13.36
C THR A 180 7.86 6.54 -12.39
N LYS A 181 8.37 5.40 -12.90
CA LYS A 181 9.14 4.44 -12.11
C LYS A 181 10.31 5.10 -11.39
N SER A 182 11.09 5.94 -12.09
CA SER A 182 12.26 6.62 -11.54
C SER A 182 11.90 7.63 -10.46
N GLU A 183 10.80 8.38 -10.63
CA GLU A 183 10.32 9.32 -9.60
C GLU A 183 9.83 8.57 -8.35
N ALA A 184 9.14 7.44 -8.52
CA ALA A 184 8.72 6.59 -7.40
C ALA A 184 9.92 6.03 -6.62
N ILE A 185 10.95 5.53 -7.31
CA ILE A 185 12.20 5.05 -6.68
C ILE A 185 12.88 6.19 -5.92
N ASN A 186 13.02 7.36 -6.54
CA ASN A 186 13.65 8.53 -5.92
C ASN A 186 12.87 9.01 -4.70
N LEU A 187 11.53 8.98 -4.76
CA LEU A 187 10.68 9.33 -3.63
C LEU A 187 10.92 8.35 -2.48
N ILE A 188 10.84 7.03 -2.72
CA ILE A 188 11.06 6.00 -1.69
C ILE A 188 12.43 6.18 -1.04
N ARG A 189 13.50 6.27 -1.84
CA ARG A 189 14.88 6.43 -1.34
C ARG A 189 15.11 7.80 -0.69
N GLY A 190 14.35 8.81 -1.05
CA GLY A 190 14.39 10.13 -0.42
C GLY A 190 13.76 10.15 0.97
N VAL A 191 12.61 9.49 1.16
CA VAL A 191 11.94 9.41 2.47
C VAL A 191 12.50 8.30 3.36
N ALA A 192 13.11 7.28 2.79
CA ALA A 192 13.80 6.20 3.50
C ALA A 192 15.23 6.02 2.93
N PRO A 193 16.20 6.86 3.35
CA PRO A 193 17.59 6.77 2.89
C PRO A 193 18.26 5.42 3.15
N GLU A 194 17.79 4.66 4.14
CA GLU A 194 18.21 3.28 4.40
C GLU A 194 17.91 2.31 3.25
N LEU A 195 17.02 2.68 2.30
CA LEU A 195 16.69 1.90 1.10
C LEU A 195 17.53 2.28 -0.13
N LYS A 196 18.52 3.18 0.01
CA LYS A 196 19.27 3.73 -1.13
C LYS A 196 19.92 2.66 -2.00
N ASP A 197 20.55 1.66 -1.38
CA ASP A 197 21.29 0.60 -2.05
C ASP A 197 20.61 -0.78 -1.91
N VAL A 198 19.35 -0.77 -1.46
CA VAL A 198 18.55 -1.98 -1.26
C VAL A 198 17.85 -2.33 -2.58
N PRO A 199 18.04 -3.56 -3.09
CA PRO A 199 17.26 -4.05 -4.22
C PRO A 199 15.78 -4.11 -3.88
N MET A 200 14.94 -3.56 -4.74
CA MET A 200 13.48 -3.62 -4.62
C MET A 200 12.90 -4.27 -5.86
N LEU A 201 11.82 -5.01 -5.72
CA LEU A 201 11.04 -5.45 -6.87
C LEU A 201 9.98 -4.41 -7.19
N TRP A 202 9.99 -3.87 -8.41
CA TRP A 202 8.97 -2.97 -8.91
C TRP A 202 7.97 -3.70 -9.80
N TYR A 203 6.69 -3.37 -9.67
CA TYR A 203 5.67 -3.84 -10.59
C TYR A 203 4.44 -2.91 -10.70
N PRO A 204 3.91 -2.62 -11.90
CA PRO A 204 2.70 -1.83 -12.03
C PRO A 204 1.47 -2.52 -11.42
N SER A 205 0.62 -1.73 -10.76
CA SER A 205 -0.60 -2.22 -10.14
C SER A 205 -1.63 -2.71 -11.16
N SER A 206 -2.59 -3.54 -10.73
CA SER A 206 -3.58 -4.18 -11.61
C SER A 206 -4.46 -3.21 -12.40
N SER A 207 -4.57 -1.94 -12.02
CA SER A 207 -5.29 -0.90 -12.78
C SER A 207 -4.41 -0.01 -13.65
N SER A 208 -3.12 -0.31 -13.76
CA SER A 208 -2.17 0.38 -14.65
C SER A 208 -1.98 -0.42 -15.95
N MET A 209 -1.49 0.26 -17.00
CA MET A 209 -1.08 -0.34 -18.26
C MET A 209 -2.21 -1.10 -18.98
N ILE A 210 -3.38 -0.49 -19.09
CA ILE A 210 -4.56 -1.01 -19.79
C ILE A 210 -4.61 -0.43 -21.20
N TYR A 211 -4.74 -1.31 -22.19
CA TYR A 211 -4.78 -0.97 -23.60
C TYR A 211 -6.00 -1.59 -24.27
N ALA A 212 -6.51 -0.93 -25.31
CA ALA A 212 -7.44 -1.56 -26.25
C ALA A 212 -6.69 -2.54 -27.17
N ASP A 213 -7.43 -3.44 -27.82
CA ASP A 213 -6.87 -4.44 -28.75
C ASP A 213 -6.08 -3.79 -29.90
N ASP A 214 -6.48 -2.60 -30.35
CA ASP A 214 -5.81 -1.83 -31.40
C ASP A 214 -4.49 -1.17 -30.94
N GLY A 215 -4.14 -1.32 -29.66
CA GLY A 215 -2.94 -0.75 -29.05
C GLY A 215 -3.11 0.64 -28.46
N THR A 216 -4.31 1.22 -28.50
CA THR A 216 -4.60 2.51 -27.85
C THR A 216 -4.43 2.40 -26.33
N GLU A 217 -3.66 3.31 -25.73
CA GLU A 217 -3.50 3.39 -24.28
C GLU A 217 -4.78 3.95 -23.63
N MET A 218 -5.45 3.10 -22.84
CA MET A 218 -6.65 3.48 -22.09
C MET A 218 -6.31 3.94 -20.67
N SER A 219 -5.25 3.37 -20.09
CA SER A 219 -4.69 3.81 -18.81
C SER A 219 -3.21 3.45 -18.75
N GLY A 220 -2.34 4.46 -18.68
CA GLY A 220 -0.90 4.27 -18.52
C GLY A 220 -0.50 3.81 -17.11
N LEU A 221 0.75 4.07 -16.74
CA LEU A 221 1.23 3.80 -15.38
C LEU A 221 0.54 4.74 -14.38
N ARG A 222 -0.19 4.19 -13.40
CA ARG A 222 -0.73 4.94 -12.26
C ARG A 222 -0.21 4.36 -10.95
N GLY A 223 -0.91 3.36 -10.43
CA GLY A 223 -0.52 2.65 -9.21
C GLY A 223 0.72 1.78 -9.46
N GLN A 224 1.60 1.72 -8.47
CA GLN A 224 2.86 0.99 -8.51
C GLN A 224 3.07 0.26 -7.19
N ARG A 225 3.63 -0.94 -7.26
CA ARG A 225 4.08 -1.68 -6.07
C ARG A 225 5.58 -1.79 -6.06
N PHE A 226 6.13 -1.64 -4.86
CA PHE A 226 7.50 -1.99 -4.56
C PHE A 226 7.50 -3.04 -3.46
N TYR A 227 8.34 -4.06 -3.61
CA TYR A 227 8.53 -5.10 -2.61
C TYR A 227 9.98 -5.12 -2.19
N VAL A 228 10.22 -4.93 -0.90
CA VAL A 228 11.55 -4.83 -0.33
C VAL A 228 11.78 -6.06 0.55
N PRO A 229 12.79 -6.90 0.26
CA PRO A 229 13.11 -8.04 1.10
C PRO A 229 13.70 -7.55 2.42
N VAL A 230 13.11 -7.96 3.55
CA VAL A 230 13.58 -7.62 4.90
C VAL A 230 14.10 -8.87 5.57
N THR A 231 15.12 -8.79 6.43
CA THR A 231 15.58 -9.95 7.23
C THR A 231 14.77 -10.20 8.49
N ASP A 232 13.98 -9.21 8.93
CA ASP A 232 13.11 -9.32 10.10
C ASP A 232 11.78 -8.59 9.82
N ALA A 233 10.77 -9.37 9.46
CA ALA A 233 9.45 -8.86 9.14
C ALA A 233 8.68 -8.36 10.36
N LYS A 234 9.08 -8.71 11.61
CA LYS A 234 8.43 -8.17 12.81
C LYS A 234 8.61 -6.66 12.95
N GLN A 235 9.62 -6.08 12.29
CA GLN A 235 9.89 -4.64 12.29
C GLN A 235 9.04 -3.86 11.27
N ILE A 236 8.29 -4.54 10.37
CA ILE A 236 7.49 -3.89 9.32
C ILE A 236 6.50 -2.86 9.88
N PRO A 237 5.70 -3.13 10.94
CA PRO A 237 4.76 -2.14 11.47
C PRO A 237 5.45 -0.87 11.96
N GLU A 238 6.57 -1.00 12.69
CA GLU A 238 7.32 0.16 13.19
C GLU A 238 7.93 0.96 12.03
N PHE A 239 8.53 0.27 11.06
CA PHE A 239 9.10 0.92 9.88
C PHE A 239 8.05 1.64 9.04
N ALA A 240 6.86 1.05 8.87
CA ALA A 240 5.74 1.69 8.19
C ALA A 240 5.29 2.99 8.87
N GLU A 241 5.27 3.03 10.21
CA GLU A 241 4.98 4.27 10.97
C GLU A 241 6.04 5.34 10.68
N HIS A 242 7.32 4.97 10.71
CA HIS A 242 8.42 5.88 10.39
C HIS A 242 8.32 6.40 8.95
N LEU A 243 8.10 5.52 7.97
CA LEU A 243 7.94 5.90 6.57
C LEU A 243 6.80 6.90 6.39
N TRP A 244 5.65 6.64 7.03
CA TRP A 244 4.50 7.53 6.99
C TRP A 244 4.80 8.94 7.55
N VAL A 245 5.45 9.01 8.71
CA VAL A 245 5.85 10.29 9.33
C VAL A 245 6.83 11.04 8.44
N ARG A 246 7.81 10.33 7.85
CA ARG A 246 8.79 10.92 6.95
C ARG A 246 8.15 11.46 5.67
N CYS A 247 7.15 10.78 5.11
CA CYS A 247 6.38 11.31 3.99
C CYS A 247 5.71 12.64 4.32
N TRP A 248 5.06 12.75 5.49
CA TRP A 248 4.48 14.02 5.93
C TRP A 248 5.54 15.12 6.11
N ALA A 249 6.67 14.78 6.74
CA ALA A 249 7.77 15.72 6.95
C ALA A 249 8.41 16.20 5.63
N ALA A 250 8.44 15.34 4.60
CA ALA A 250 8.93 15.65 3.26
C ALA A 250 7.90 16.34 2.36
N GLY A 251 6.68 16.65 2.86
CA GLY A 251 5.64 17.32 2.08
C GLY A 251 4.83 16.41 1.15
N HIS A 252 4.93 15.08 1.32
CA HIS A 252 4.17 14.07 0.57
C HIS A 252 2.90 13.60 1.29
N GLY A 253 2.53 14.25 2.39
CA GLY A 253 1.27 14.03 3.10
C GLY A 253 0.17 14.98 2.63
N TYR A 254 -1.08 14.51 2.63
CA TYR A 254 -2.24 15.32 2.29
C TYR A 254 -3.48 14.93 3.10
N ILE A 255 -4.45 15.85 3.14
CA ILE A 255 -5.76 15.61 3.78
C ILE A 255 -6.78 15.33 2.69
N ALA A 256 -7.43 14.16 2.75
CA ALA A 256 -8.60 13.85 1.95
C ALA A 256 -9.87 13.97 2.80
N ILE A 257 -10.96 14.45 2.21
CA ILE A 257 -12.27 14.45 2.84
C ILE A 257 -13.07 13.26 2.29
N SER A 258 -13.55 12.39 3.17
CA SER A 258 -14.37 11.24 2.76
C SER A 258 -15.73 11.71 2.24
N LYS A 259 -16.45 10.81 1.55
CA LYS A 259 -17.85 11.07 1.15
C LYS A 259 -18.76 11.41 2.33
N SER A 260 -18.43 10.94 3.54
CA SER A 260 -19.16 11.21 4.78
C SER A 260 -18.64 12.45 5.54
N GLY A 261 -17.71 13.23 4.95
CA GLY A 261 -17.13 14.42 5.58
C GLY A 261 -16.00 14.15 6.58
N SER A 262 -15.53 12.91 6.71
CA SER A 262 -14.45 12.55 7.62
C SER A 262 -13.10 13.03 7.08
N ILE A 263 -12.27 13.60 7.96
CA ILE A 263 -10.89 14.02 7.64
C ILE A 263 -9.99 12.79 7.64
N LEU A 264 -9.38 12.49 6.49
CA LEU A 264 -8.48 11.36 6.30
C LEU A 264 -7.07 11.88 6.04
N LYS A 265 -6.14 11.65 6.97
CA LYS A 265 -4.71 11.86 6.74
C LYS A 265 -4.21 10.78 5.79
N ARG A 266 -3.62 11.19 4.67
CA ARG A 266 -3.11 10.32 3.62
C ARG A 266 -1.66 10.67 3.28
N THR A 267 -0.96 9.72 2.69
CA THR A 267 0.30 9.95 1.97
C THR A 267 0.17 9.25 0.62
N ILE A 268 1.19 9.37 -0.22
CA ILE A 268 1.27 8.62 -1.48
C ILE A 268 1.33 7.09 -1.27
N PHE A 269 1.74 6.64 -0.08
CA PHE A 269 1.74 5.22 0.28
C PHE A 269 0.46 4.84 1.02
N ASP A 270 -0.14 3.69 0.71
CA ASP A 270 -1.27 3.19 1.51
C ASP A 270 -0.79 2.45 2.77
N LYS A 271 -0.86 3.13 3.91
CA LYS A 271 -0.52 2.53 5.22
C LYS A 271 -1.44 1.37 5.63
N SER A 272 -2.64 1.26 5.03
CA SER A 272 -3.59 0.21 5.41
C SER A 272 -3.13 -1.20 5.03
N VAL A 273 -2.04 -1.30 4.23
CA VAL A 273 -1.44 -2.56 3.80
C VAL A 273 -0.69 -3.29 4.93
N TYR A 274 -0.26 -2.58 5.98
CA TYR A 274 0.60 -3.11 7.04
C TYR A 274 -0.21 -3.83 8.14
N GLN A 275 -0.93 -4.88 7.75
CA GLN A 275 -1.57 -5.81 8.68
C GLN A 275 -1.23 -7.24 8.23
N PRO A 276 -0.90 -8.16 9.14
CA PRO A 276 -0.41 -9.49 8.77
C PRO A 276 -1.48 -10.35 8.06
N SER A 277 -2.78 -10.01 8.17
CA SER A 277 -3.85 -10.68 7.43
C SER A 277 -4.32 -9.91 6.18
N ARG A 278 -3.65 -8.82 5.80
CA ARG A 278 -4.08 -7.95 4.70
C ARG A 278 -3.73 -8.58 3.36
N LEU A 279 -4.71 -8.62 2.46
CA LEU A 279 -4.46 -9.07 1.11
C LEU A 279 -3.81 -7.96 0.29
N ASP A 280 -2.72 -8.31 -0.38
CA ASP A 280 -2.23 -7.63 -1.56
C ASP A 280 -2.80 -8.31 -2.82
N PHE A 281 -3.61 -7.56 -3.56
CA PHE A 281 -4.15 -7.96 -4.86
C PHE A 281 -3.12 -7.73 -5.98
N ALA A 282 -2.00 -8.44 -5.92
CA ALA A 282 -0.84 -8.29 -6.82
C ALA A 282 -1.07 -8.88 -8.23
N ALA A 283 -2.04 -9.79 -8.38
CA ALA A 283 -2.40 -10.41 -9.65
C ALA A 283 -2.81 -9.37 -10.72
N GLY A 284 -2.68 -9.74 -12.00
CA GLY A 284 -3.07 -8.89 -13.12
C GLY A 284 -4.56 -8.59 -13.12
N ALA A 285 -4.98 -7.50 -13.75
CA ALA A 285 -6.40 -7.25 -13.94
C ALA A 285 -7.04 -8.37 -14.76
N SER A 286 -8.27 -8.71 -14.40
CA SER A 286 -9.16 -9.36 -15.35
C SER A 286 -9.70 -8.28 -16.27
N THR A 287 -9.63 -8.49 -17.58
CA THR A 287 -10.18 -7.56 -18.56
C THR A 287 -11.43 -8.13 -19.22
N GLY A 288 -12.36 -7.24 -19.55
CA GLY A 288 -13.47 -7.55 -20.44
C GLY A 288 -13.02 -7.65 -21.90
N PRO A 289 -13.95 -7.92 -22.82
CA PRO A 289 -13.65 -7.91 -24.25
C PRO A 289 -12.97 -6.60 -24.67
N HIS A 290 -12.07 -6.69 -25.65
CA HIS A 290 -11.37 -5.57 -26.27
C HIS A 290 -10.38 -4.81 -25.40
N LEU A 291 -10.06 -5.34 -24.22
CA LEU A 291 -9.07 -4.78 -23.32
C LEU A 291 -8.01 -5.82 -22.96
N ILE A 292 -6.77 -5.38 -22.93
CA ILE A 292 -5.62 -6.16 -22.50
C ILE A 292 -4.78 -5.35 -21.51
N GLN A 293 -4.15 -6.04 -20.57
CA GLN A 293 -3.16 -5.42 -19.69
C GLN A 293 -1.75 -5.71 -20.18
N ARG A 294 -0.93 -4.66 -20.35
CA ARG A 294 0.46 -4.73 -20.78
C ARG A 294 1.42 -4.23 -19.70
N ARG A 295 1.31 -4.78 -18.49
CA ARG A 295 2.11 -4.34 -17.32
C ARG A 295 3.53 -4.90 -17.25
N GLY A 296 3.93 -5.73 -18.22
CA GLY A 296 5.28 -6.33 -18.28
C GLY A 296 5.53 -7.40 -17.22
N GLN A 297 6.82 -7.66 -16.97
CA GLN A 297 7.31 -8.53 -15.91
C GLN A 297 7.78 -7.70 -14.71
N PRO A 298 7.73 -8.24 -13.49
CA PRO A 298 8.37 -7.62 -12.33
C PRO A 298 9.87 -7.37 -12.56
N GLU A 299 10.38 -6.24 -12.09
CA GLU A 299 11.75 -5.79 -12.33
C GLU A 299 12.47 -5.48 -11.02
N VAL A 300 13.70 -5.96 -10.83
CA VAL A 300 14.54 -5.61 -9.68
C VAL A 300 15.26 -4.29 -9.95
N VAL A 301 15.12 -3.32 -9.04
CA VAL A 301 15.59 -1.91 -9.14
C VAL A 301 16.35 -1.43 -7.90
#